data_AF-A0A0C2TTF1-F1
#
_entry.id   AF-A0A0C2TTF1-F1
#
_cell.length_a   1.000
_cell.length_b   1.000
_cell.length_c   1.000
_cell.angle_alpha   90.00
_cell.angle_beta   90.00
_cell.angle_gamma   90.00
#
_symmetry.space_group_name_H-M   'P 1'
#
loop_
_entity.id
_entity.type
_entity.pdbx_description
1 polymer ?
#
loop_
_entity_poly.entity_id
_entity_poly.type
_entity_poly.pdbx_seq_one_letter_code
_entity_poly.pdbx_strand_id
1 'polypeptide(L)'
;MWCTRWFLPPLSAPWSENITTFSEALNASLPTNYSQPLPTVIRAVDRCWCDLSAGSFFEPFNVSRWEHLSVARLKNELERPNRAAPELNATLLSNTTESAANATQIPVESSVVNAHSQHTWSQFTNWLLHRRRVAERRNDVMEEGPVKEAESWLRKEYDLRPQGFDVILDFSW
;
A
#
# COMPACT_ATOMS: atom_id res chain seq x y z
N MET A 1 -5.22 -6.46 -20.80
CA MET A 1 -5.71 -6.79 -19.45
C MET A 1 -4.99 -8.04 -18.95
N TRP A 2 -3.85 -7.90 -18.30
CA TRP A 2 -3.22 -8.98 -17.54
C TRP A 2 -3.47 -8.70 -16.06
N CYS A 3 -4.66 -9.05 -15.59
CA CYS A 3 -4.97 -9.05 -14.16
C CYS A 3 -4.93 -10.51 -13.71
N THR A 4 -3.74 -11.09 -13.72
CA THR A 4 -3.51 -12.42 -13.17
C THR A 4 -3.64 -12.35 -11.66
N ARG A 5 -4.46 -13.23 -11.13
CA ARG A 5 -4.53 -13.57 -9.71
C ARG A 5 -3.17 -14.14 -9.32
N TRP A 6 -2.29 -13.32 -8.74
CA TRP A 6 -0.91 -13.71 -8.44
C TRP A 6 -0.86 -14.66 -7.24
N PHE A 7 -0.80 -15.96 -7.53
CA PHE A 7 -0.18 -16.92 -6.63
C PHE A 7 1.33 -16.64 -6.58
N LEU A 8 1.95 -16.82 -5.41
CA LEU A 8 3.39 -16.61 -5.16
C LEU A 8 4.24 -17.32 -6.24
N PRO A 9 4.78 -16.59 -7.23
CA PRO A 9 5.54 -17.21 -8.30
C PRO A 9 6.94 -17.60 -7.80
N PRO A 10 7.68 -18.41 -8.56
CA PRO A 10 9.13 -18.52 -8.36
C PRO A 10 9.80 -17.15 -8.59
N LEU A 11 10.92 -16.93 -7.92
CA LEU A 11 11.77 -15.76 -8.13
C LEU A 11 12.50 -15.87 -9.48
N SER A 12 12.76 -14.72 -10.11
CA SER A 12 13.56 -14.62 -11.34
C SER A 12 14.98 -15.15 -11.17
N ALA A 13 15.55 -14.97 -9.98
CA ALA A 13 16.83 -15.52 -9.55
C ALA A 13 16.73 -15.95 -8.07
N PRO A 14 17.28 -17.13 -7.71
CA PRO A 14 17.27 -17.58 -6.33
C PRO A 14 18.11 -16.62 -5.46
N TRP A 15 17.60 -16.24 -4.30
CA TRP A 15 18.36 -15.40 -3.35
C TRP A 15 19.46 -16.19 -2.65
N SER A 16 19.21 -17.49 -2.46
CA SER A 16 20.15 -18.47 -1.94
C SER A 16 19.74 -19.86 -2.45
N GLU A 17 20.56 -20.88 -2.18
CA GLU A 17 20.31 -22.26 -2.62
C GLU A 17 18.93 -22.81 -2.20
N ASN A 18 18.37 -22.29 -1.10
CA ASN A 18 17.11 -22.74 -0.53
C ASN A 18 15.96 -21.72 -0.67
N ILE A 19 16.19 -20.57 -1.33
CA ILE A 19 15.20 -19.49 -1.45
C ILE A 19 14.92 -19.25 -2.93
N THR A 20 13.90 -19.93 -3.43
CA THR A 20 13.50 -19.95 -4.83
C THR A 20 12.12 -19.33 -5.06
N THR A 21 11.33 -19.16 -4.00
CA THR A 21 9.97 -18.59 -4.07
C THR A 21 9.85 -17.31 -3.24
N PHE A 22 8.87 -16.48 -3.59
CA PHE A 22 8.55 -15.30 -2.79
C PHE A 22 8.13 -15.62 -1.34
N SER A 23 7.47 -16.76 -1.09
CA SER A 23 7.15 -17.24 0.27
C SER A 23 8.40 -17.53 1.08
N GLU A 24 9.36 -18.25 0.49
CA GLU A 24 10.62 -18.60 1.15
C GLU A 24 11.43 -17.35 1.44
N ALA A 25 11.48 -16.42 0.49
CA ALA A 25 12.15 -15.13 0.65
C ALA A 25 11.53 -14.30 1.78
N LEU A 26 10.20 -14.24 1.84
CA LEU A 26 9.50 -13.55 2.91
C LEU A 26 9.78 -14.20 4.26
N ASN A 27 9.66 -15.53 4.35
CA ASN A 27 9.90 -16.29 5.58
C ASN A 27 11.34 -16.11 6.10
N ALA A 28 12.33 -16.15 5.20
CA ALA A 28 13.74 -15.92 5.54
C ALA A 28 14.01 -14.46 5.97
N SER A 29 13.22 -13.50 5.49
CA SER A 29 13.38 -12.09 5.82
C SER A 29 12.75 -11.68 7.16
N LEU A 30 11.77 -12.45 7.64
CA LEU A 30 11.03 -12.16 8.86
C LEU A 30 11.79 -12.61 10.12
N PRO A 31 11.56 -11.97 11.27
CA PRO A 31 12.11 -12.46 12.53
C PRO A 31 11.52 -13.84 12.88
N THR A 32 12.32 -14.70 13.49
CA THR A 32 11.92 -16.06 13.91
C THR A 32 10.71 -16.10 14.86
N ASN A 33 10.40 -14.97 15.50
CA ASN A 33 9.30 -14.83 16.44
C ASN A 33 7.97 -14.41 15.76
N TYR A 34 7.92 -14.37 14.43
CA TYR A 34 6.69 -14.03 13.72
C TYR A 34 5.70 -15.20 13.76
N SER A 35 4.59 -15.03 14.49
CA SER A 35 3.57 -16.07 14.72
C SER A 35 2.31 -15.94 13.88
N GLN A 36 2.16 -14.82 13.16
CA GLN A 36 0.97 -14.57 12.34
C GLN A 36 1.03 -15.37 11.02
N PRO A 37 -0.12 -15.75 10.44
CA PRO A 37 -0.13 -16.45 9.15
C PRO A 37 0.41 -15.54 8.05
N LEU A 38 1.30 -16.08 7.21
CA LEU A 38 1.83 -15.36 6.05
C LEU A 38 0.74 -15.17 4.99
N PRO A 39 0.73 -14.02 4.29
CA PRO A 39 -0.24 -13.78 3.24
C PRO A 39 0.00 -14.72 2.05
N THR A 40 -1.08 -15.30 1.53
CA THR A 40 -1.04 -16.17 0.33
C THR A 40 -0.76 -15.38 -0.96
N VAL A 41 -0.94 -14.06 -0.93
CA VAL A 41 -0.76 -13.17 -2.08
C VAL A 41 0.18 -12.04 -1.67
N ILE A 42 1.25 -11.85 -2.45
CA ILE A 42 2.19 -10.75 -2.25
C ILE A 42 1.92 -9.69 -3.32
N ARG A 43 1.72 -8.46 -2.85
CA ARG A 43 1.60 -7.30 -3.74
C ARG A 43 3.01 -6.84 -4.07
N ALA A 44 3.44 -7.12 -5.30
CA ALA A 44 4.71 -6.60 -5.78
C ALA A 44 4.69 -5.07 -5.83
N VAL A 45 5.85 -4.43 -5.74
CA VAL A 45 5.93 -2.96 -5.78
C VAL A 45 5.35 -2.47 -7.10
N ASP A 46 4.35 -1.58 -6.99
CA ASP A 46 3.57 -1.04 -8.11
C ASP A 46 4.47 -0.19 -9.03
N ARG A 47 5.14 -0.86 -9.98
CA ARG A 47 5.70 -0.24 -11.17
C ARG A 47 5.12 -1.00 -12.36
N CYS A 48 4.00 -0.49 -12.88
CA CYS A 48 3.51 -0.95 -14.18
C CYS A 48 4.54 -0.53 -15.23
N TRP A 49 5.16 -1.51 -15.89
CA TRP A 49 5.95 -1.24 -17.08
C TRP A 49 5.04 -1.43 -18.30
N CYS A 50 4.70 -0.34 -18.98
CA CYS A 50 4.19 -0.43 -20.34
C CYS A 50 5.40 -0.32 -21.27
N ASP A 51 5.81 -1.45 -21.85
CA ASP A 51 6.84 -1.45 -22.90
C ASP A 51 6.19 -0.96 -24.19
N LEU A 52 6.29 0.34 -24.45
CA LEU A 52 5.76 0.97 -25.67
C LEU A 52 6.86 1.24 -26.71
N SER A 53 8.03 0.64 -26.54
CA SER A 53 9.20 1.00 -27.32
C SER A 53 10.04 -0.23 -27.67
N ALA A 54 9.75 -0.80 -28.84
CA ALA A 54 10.68 -1.62 -29.63
C ALA A 54 11.90 -0.79 -30.11
N GLY A 55 12.61 -0.14 -29.19
CA GLY A 55 13.67 0.83 -29.49
C GLY A 55 14.33 1.45 -28.25
N SER A 56 14.84 0.63 -27.33
CA SER A 56 15.96 0.93 -26.42
C SER A 56 15.98 2.29 -25.70
N PHE A 57 14.89 2.69 -25.04
CA PHE A 57 14.89 3.88 -24.17
C PHE A 57 15.05 3.58 -22.67
N PHE A 58 15.21 2.31 -22.28
CA PHE A 58 15.36 1.97 -20.87
C PHE A 58 16.54 1.02 -20.63
N GLU A 59 17.28 1.29 -19.56
CA GLU A 59 18.26 0.36 -18.99
C GLU A 59 17.60 -0.99 -18.70
N PRO A 60 18.35 -2.11 -18.80
CA PRO A 60 17.82 -3.42 -18.48
C PRO A 60 17.21 -3.41 -17.07
N PHE A 61 15.92 -3.68 -17.00
CA PHE A 61 15.19 -3.69 -15.75
C PHE A 61 15.72 -4.81 -14.85
N ASN A 62 16.21 -4.43 -13.67
CA ASN A 62 16.71 -5.39 -12.69
C ASN A 62 15.53 -6.03 -11.95
N VAL A 63 15.01 -7.12 -12.53
CA VAL A 63 13.89 -7.89 -11.97
C VAL A 63 14.21 -8.33 -10.55
N SER A 64 15.40 -8.88 -10.32
CA SER A 64 15.81 -9.37 -9.01
C SER A 64 15.75 -8.27 -7.94
N ARG A 65 16.23 -7.06 -8.23
CA ARG A 65 16.12 -5.90 -7.32
C ARG A 65 14.65 -5.56 -7.03
N TRP A 66 13.79 -5.61 -8.04
CA TRP A 66 12.36 -5.35 -7.86
C TRP A 66 11.67 -6.41 -6.98
N GLU A 67 12.05 -7.69 -7.12
CA GLU A 67 11.55 -8.76 -6.26
C GLU A 67 11.98 -8.54 -4.80
N HIS A 68 13.26 -8.20 -4.57
CA HIS A 68 13.77 -7.86 -3.23
C HIS A 68 13.00 -6.71 -2.58
N LEU A 69 12.75 -5.64 -3.33
CA LEU A 69 11.98 -4.50 -2.84
C LEU A 69 10.53 -4.87 -2.53
N SER A 70 9.93 -5.79 -3.30
CA SER A 70 8.57 -6.28 -3.09
C SER A 70 8.43 -7.06 -1.80
N VAL A 71 9.37 -7.97 -1.53
CA VAL A 71 9.42 -8.72 -0.26
C VAL A 71 9.73 -7.77 0.91
N ALA A 72 10.68 -6.85 0.76
CA ALA A 72 11.04 -5.90 1.80
C ALA A 72 9.88 -4.96 2.18
N ARG A 73 9.12 -4.48 1.19
CA ARG A 73 7.90 -3.69 1.44
C ARG A 73 6.91 -4.47 2.29
N LEU A 74 6.61 -5.71 1.89
CA LEU A 74 5.66 -6.53 2.63
C LEU A 74 6.15 -6.86 4.04
N LYS A 75 7.43 -7.18 4.20
CA LYS A 75 8.05 -7.36 5.52
C LYS A 75 7.78 -6.15 6.42
N ASN A 76 8.05 -4.94 5.93
CA ASN A 76 7.82 -3.71 6.69
C ASN A 76 6.34 -3.51 7.04
N GLU A 77 5.43 -3.87 6.14
CA GLU A 77 3.98 -3.82 6.38
C GLU A 77 3.55 -4.81 7.48
N LEU A 78 4.13 -6.02 7.52
CA LEU A 78 3.86 -7.04 8.55
C LEU A 78 4.48 -6.71 9.91
N GLU A 79 5.61 -6.02 9.94
CA GLU A 79 6.24 -5.57 11.19
C GLU A 79 5.55 -4.34 11.80
N ARG A 80 4.85 -3.53 11.00
CA ARG A 80 4.23 -2.28 11.45
C ARG A 80 3.25 -2.45 12.62
N PRO A 81 2.32 -3.44 12.62
CA PRO A 81 1.43 -3.68 13.75
C PRO A 81 2.16 -3.98 15.06
N ASN A 82 3.28 -4.72 15.00
CA ASN A 82 4.06 -5.06 16.19
C ASN A 82 4.73 -3.83 16.81
N ARG A 83 5.06 -2.81 16.01
CA ARG A 83 5.65 -1.56 16.49
C ARG A 83 4.63 -0.58 17.05
N ALA A 84 3.38 -0.62 16.58
CA ALA A 84 2.33 0.32 16.99
C ALA A 84 1.55 -0.12 18.25
N ALA A 85 1.71 -1.38 18.69
CA ALA A 85 0.97 -1.94 19.82
C ALA A 85 1.44 -1.60 21.27
N PRO A 86 2.60 -0.96 21.56
CA PRO A 86 3.03 -0.82 22.96
C PRO A 86 2.31 0.28 23.77
N GLU A 87 1.50 1.18 23.18
CA GLU A 87 0.94 2.32 23.93
C GLU A 87 -0.43 2.09 24.59
N LEU A 88 -1.22 1.08 24.20
CA LEU A 88 -2.57 0.90 24.75
C LEU A 88 -2.65 0.04 26.03
N ASN A 89 -1.57 -0.67 26.38
CA ASN A 89 -1.53 -1.47 27.61
C ASN A 89 -1.01 -0.67 28.83
N ALA A 90 -0.44 0.51 28.61
CA ALA A 90 0.02 1.39 29.69
C ALA A 90 -1.12 2.22 30.33
N THR A 91 -2.24 2.43 29.63
CA THR A 91 -3.39 3.22 30.11
C THR A 91 -4.48 2.39 30.79
N LEU A 92 -4.44 1.05 30.71
CA LEU A 92 -5.45 0.17 31.30
C LEU A 92 -5.08 -0.36 32.70
N LEU A 93 -3.84 -0.10 33.16
CA LEU A 93 -3.35 -0.48 34.50
C LEU A 93 -3.44 0.65 35.54
N SER A 94 -3.86 1.86 35.15
CA SER A 94 -3.96 3.02 36.05
C SER A 94 -5.37 3.30 36.60
N ASN A 95 -6.42 2.56 36.19
CA ASN A 95 -7.80 2.84 36.59
C ASN A 95 -8.47 1.77 37.49
N THR A 96 -7.73 0.78 38.02
CA THR A 96 -8.32 -0.34 38.78
C THR A 96 -7.83 -0.44 40.23
N THR A 97 -7.66 0.71 40.90
CA THR A 97 -7.46 0.77 42.35
C THR A 97 -8.09 2.06 42.87
N GLU A 98 -9.43 2.07 43.03
CA GLU A 98 -10.17 2.84 44.04
C GLU A 98 -11.68 2.69 43.84
N SER A 99 -12.25 1.58 44.30
CA SER A 99 -13.59 1.52 44.93
C SER A 99 -13.92 0.09 45.32
N ALA A 100 -13.38 -0.33 46.45
CA ALA A 100 -13.99 -1.39 47.24
C ALA A 100 -15.01 -0.73 48.18
N ALA A 101 -16.31 -0.88 47.87
CA ALA A 101 -17.32 -1.19 48.88
C ALA A 101 -18.69 -1.47 48.23
N ASN A 102 -19.22 -2.64 48.60
CA ASN A 102 -20.63 -2.98 48.77
C ASN A 102 -21.38 -3.79 47.69
N ALA A 103 -21.54 -5.08 48.04
CA ALA A 103 -22.78 -5.86 48.04
C ALA A 103 -23.34 -6.49 46.74
N THR A 104 -23.18 -7.82 46.71
CA THR A 104 -24.23 -8.86 46.47
C THR A 104 -24.74 -9.14 45.04
N GLN A 105 -24.17 -10.22 44.48
CA GLN A 105 -24.72 -11.36 43.69
C GLN A 105 -25.89 -11.16 42.69
N ILE A 106 -25.71 -11.66 41.45
CA ILE A 106 -26.41 -12.82 40.82
C ILE A 106 -25.73 -13.14 39.45
N PRO A 107 -25.64 -14.43 39.04
CA PRO A 107 -24.94 -14.84 37.82
C PRO A 107 -25.89 -14.86 36.60
N VAL A 108 -25.48 -14.26 35.48
CA VAL A 108 -26.14 -14.45 34.17
C VAL A 108 -25.09 -14.57 33.06
N GLU A 109 -24.97 -15.81 32.61
CA GLU A 109 -24.94 -16.25 31.22
C GLU A 109 -23.95 -15.61 30.23
N SER A 110 -22.95 -16.43 29.93
CA SER A 110 -22.00 -16.33 28.83
C SER A 110 -22.69 -16.25 27.46
N SER A 111 -22.48 -15.15 26.75
CA SER A 111 -22.54 -15.11 25.28
C SER A 111 -21.19 -14.63 24.74
N VAL A 112 -20.43 -15.58 24.21
CA VAL A 112 -19.20 -15.34 23.44
C VAL A 112 -19.62 -14.73 22.11
N VAL A 113 -19.67 -13.41 22.02
CA VAL A 113 -19.79 -12.71 20.74
C VAL A 113 -18.40 -12.64 20.12
N ASN A 114 -18.17 -13.53 19.15
CA ASN A 114 -17.04 -13.47 18.24
C ASN A 114 -17.12 -12.16 17.44
N ALA A 115 -16.47 -11.11 17.94
CA ALA A 115 -16.32 -9.85 17.23
C ALA A 115 -15.33 -10.04 16.08
N HIS A 116 -15.85 -10.54 14.95
CA HIS A 116 -15.17 -10.58 13.68
C HIS A 116 -14.87 -9.13 13.27
N SER A 117 -13.66 -8.67 13.58
CA SER A 117 -13.14 -7.35 13.23
C SER A 117 -13.03 -7.24 11.71
N GLN A 118 -14.15 -6.93 11.08
CA GLN A 118 -14.19 -6.37 9.74
C GLN A 118 -13.70 -4.93 9.86
N HIS A 119 -12.38 -4.74 9.93
CA HIS A 119 -11.78 -3.44 9.68
C HIS A 119 -12.04 -3.10 8.21
N THR A 120 -13.18 -2.45 7.99
CA THR A 120 -13.71 -2.11 6.69
C THR A 120 -12.75 -1.15 5.99
N TRP A 121 -12.23 -1.59 4.84
CA TRP A 121 -11.45 -0.79 3.88
C TRP A 121 -12.19 0.47 3.37
N SER A 122 -13.44 0.71 3.79
CA SER A 122 -14.28 1.86 3.43
C SER A 122 -13.75 3.20 3.93
N GLN A 123 -12.94 3.24 4.99
CA GLN A 123 -12.39 4.51 5.48
C GLN A 123 -11.24 5.03 4.59
N PHE A 124 -10.51 4.15 3.91
CA PHE A 124 -9.38 4.55 3.06
C PHE A 124 -9.83 5.08 1.69
N THR A 125 -10.90 4.54 1.11
CA THR A 125 -11.45 5.03 -0.17
C THR A 125 -12.11 6.40 -0.05
N ASN A 126 -12.74 6.70 1.08
CA ASN A 126 -13.32 8.02 1.33
C ASN A 126 -12.25 9.12 1.43
N TRP A 127 -11.05 8.81 1.95
CA TRP A 127 -9.94 9.77 2.02
C TRP A 127 -9.40 10.15 0.63
N LEU A 128 -9.29 9.19 -0.30
CA LEU A 128 -8.85 9.46 -1.68
C LEU A 128 -9.86 10.29 -2.48
N LEU A 129 -11.16 10.10 -2.26
CA LEU A 129 -12.21 10.89 -2.91
C LEU A 129 -12.29 12.33 -2.37
N HIS A 130 -11.94 12.56 -1.10
CA HIS A 130 -11.99 13.91 -0.50
C HIS A 130 -10.90 14.85 -1.04
N ARG A 131 -9.73 14.32 -1.40
CA ARG A 131 -8.66 15.10 -2.05
C ARG A 131 -9.04 15.63 -3.44
N ARG A 132 -10.00 15.00 -4.12
CA ARG A 132 -10.44 15.40 -5.48
C ARG A 132 -11.21 16.72 -5.50
N ARG A 133 -11.99 17.05 -4.45
CA ARG A 133 -12.83 18.27 -4.44
C ARG A 133 -12.10 19.58 -4.10
N VAL A 134 -10.91 19.50 -3.50
CA VAL A 134 -10.16 20.72 -3.11
C VAL A 134 -9.32 21.27 -4.27
N ALA A 135 -8.94 20.43 -5.24
CA ALA A 135 -8.17 20.86 -6.41
C ALA A 135 -9.01 21.58 -7.49
N GLU A 136 -10.34 21.50 -7.43
CA GLU A 136 -11.23 21.94 -8.51
C GLU A 136 -11.81 23.36 -8.31
N ARG A 137 -11.42 24.08 -7.25
CA ARG A 137 -11.97 25.41 -6.92
C ARG A 137 -11.05 26.61 -7.24
N ARG A 138 -9.99 26.44 -8.03
CA ARG A 138 -8.99 27.50 -8.25
C ARG A 138 -8.77 27.97 -9.69
N ASN A 139 -9.56 27.51 -10.66
CA ASN A 139 -9.31 27.82 -12.08
C ASN A 139 -10.35 28.72 -12.77
N ASP A 140 -11.30 29.32 -12.04
CA ASP A 140 -12.22 30.31 -12.63
C ASP A 140 -11.70 31.75 -12.46
N VAL A 141 -10.57 32.07 -13.10
CA VAL A 141 -10.27 33.45 -13.52
C VAL A 141 -9.64 33.38 -14.90
N MET A 142 -10.50 33.59 -15.89
CA MET A 142 -10.19 33.72 -17.31
C MET A 142 -9.51 35.08 -17.54
N GLU A 143 -8.24 35.08 -17.92
CA GLU A 143 -7.55 36.26 -18.47
C GLU A 143 -7.09 35.92 -19.89
N GLU A 144 -7.81 36.46 -20.88
CA GLU A 144 -7.48 36.35 -22.30
C GLU A 144 -6.28 37.25 -22.62
N GLY A 145 -5.10 36.64 -22.70
CA GLY A 145 -3.87 37.26 -23.21
C GLY A 145 -3.53 36.77 -24.62
N PRO A 146 -2.88 37.61 -25.45
CA PRO A 146 -2.71 37.36 -26.87
C PRO A 146 -1.79 36.18 -27.14
N VAL A 147 -2.24 35.34 -28.09
CA VAL A 147 -1.54 34.20 -28.69
C VAL A 147 -0.14 34.63 -29.13
N LYS A 148 0.88 34.17 -28.40
CA LYS A 148 2.27 34.18 -28.87
C LYS A 148 2.67 32.78 -29.31
N GLU A 149 3.19 32.77 -30.52
CA GLU A 149 3.55 31.63 -31.34
C GLU A 149 4.65 30.76 -30.74
N ALA A 150 4.48 29.45 -30.93
CA ALA A 150 5.53 28.48 -31.26
C ALA A 150 6.68 28.21 -30.28
N GLU A 151 6.52 28.44 -28.97
CA GLU A 151 7.44 27.87 -27.99
C GLU A 151 7.00 26.46 -27.57
N SER A 152 7.90 25.49 -27.79
CA SER A 152 7.90 24.17 -27.16
C SER A 152 6.73 23.24 -27.50
N TRP A 153 6.68 22.75 -28.74
CA TRP A 153 5.80 21.61 -29.12
C TRP A 153 6.09 20.32 -28.33
N LEU A 154 7.20 20.28 -27.58
CA LEU A 154 7.46 19.28 -26.55
C LEU A 154 7.04 19.84 -25.19
N ARG A 155 5.73 19.94 -24.96
CA ARG A 155 5.24 20.11 -23.58
C ARG A 155 5.83 18.99 -22.75
N LYS A 156 6.50 19.36 -21.65
CA LYS A 156 7.16 18.42 -20.75
C LYS A 156 6.18 17.48 -20.05
N GLU A 157 4.94 17.87 -19.88
CA GLU A 157 3.93 17.08 -19.16
C GLU A 157 2.66 16.97 -20.00
N TYR A 158 2.18 15.73 -20.22
CA TYR A 158 0.93 15.41 -20.88
C TYR A 158 -0.04 14.80 -19.88
N ASP A 159 -1.08 15.55 -19.55
CA ASP A 159 -2.18 15.08 -18.73
C ASP A 159 -3.22 14.37 -19.62
N LEU A 160 -3.39 13.05 -19.43
CA LEU A 160 -4.35 12.23 -20.18
C LEU A 160 -5.72 12.07 -19.47
N ARG A 161 -5.90 12.72 -18.31
CA ARG A 161 -7.16 12.68 -17.55
C ARG A 161 -8.37 13.23 -18.31
N PRO A 162 -8.26 14.31 -19.11
CA PRO A 162 -9.38 14.77 -19.93
C PRO A 162 -9.86 13.74 -20.95
N GLN A 163 -8.99 12.81 -21.36
CA GLN A 163 -9.30 11.73 -22.31
C GLN A 163 -9.82 10.46 -21.61
N GLY A 164 -9.98 10.49 -20.28
CA GLY A 164 -10.50 9.36 -19.49
C GLY A 164 -9.45 8.38 -18.99
N PHE A 165 -8.15 8.68 -19.15
CA PHE A 165 -7.06 7.86 -18.62
C PHE A 165 -6.49 8.51 -17.36
N ASP A 166 -6.36 7.76 -16.26
CA ASP A 166 -5.78 8.28 -15.00
C ASP A 166 -4.24 8.21 -15.03
N VAL A 167 -3.64 8.91 -15.99
CA VAL A 167 -2.20 8.91 -16.25
C VAL A 167 -1.74 10.31 -16.62
N ILE A 168 -0.57 10.70 -16.10
CA ILE A 168 0.18 11.90 -16.49
C ILE A 168 1.54 11.42 -17.00
N LEU A 169 1.91 11.80 -18.22
CA LEU A 169 3.19 11.46 -18.84
C LEU A 169 4.13 12.67 -18.75
N ASP A 170 5.22 12.53 -18.01
CA ASP A 170 6.24 13.57 -17.85
C ASP A 170 7.53 13.18 -18.60
N PHE A 171 7.99 14.04 -19.50
CA PHE A 171 9.15 13.92 -20.38
C PHE A 171 10.27 14.91 -20.01
N SER A 172 10.30 15.42 -18.77
CA SER A 172 11.26 16.43 -18.29
C SER A 172 12.71 15.97 -18.04
N TRP A 173 13.14 14.78 -18.49
CA TRP A 173 14.45 14.21 -18.16
C TRP A 173 15.65 14.84 -18.89
#